data_AF-A0A645IZ95-F1
#
_entry.id   AF-A0A645IZ95-F1
#
_cell.length_a   1.000
_cell.length_b   1.000
_cell.length_c   1.000
_cell.angle_alpha   90.00
_cell.angle_beta   90.00
_cell.angle_gamma   90.00
#
_symmetry.space_group_name_H-M   'P 1'
#
loop_
_entity.id
_entity.type
_entity.pdbx_description
1 polymer ?
#
loop_
_entity_poly.entity_id
_entity_poly.type
_entity_poly.pdbx_seq_one_letter_code
_entity_poly.pdbx_strand_id
1 'polypeptide(L)'
;MIVATLLALSLLILHIQIPDLLYSVVKDVANLTTTTAFISLGVSLDLGQTLSNRRTLILVVLARMVLIPLIFMPISIALGFRDGALCALMIFFAAPTAVSSYPMAVSMGADGPLAGQLVCTTTVVSIFTIFCWTFFLRTLGLM
;
A
#
# COMPACT_ATOMS: atom_id res chain seq x y z
N MET A 1 6.33 12.49 -6.95
CA MET A 1 6.98 11.25 -6.46
C MET A 1 8.25 10.94 -7.25
N ILE A 2 8.18 10.68 -8.57
CA ILE A 2 9.35 10.24 -9.38
C ILE A 2 10.55 11.20 -9.32
N VAL A 3 10.35 12.50 -9.58
CA VAL A 3 11.45 13.48 -9.55
C VAL A 3 12.07 13.59 -8.15
N ALA A 4 11.22 13.62 -7.10
CA ALA A 4 11.68 13.67 -5.71
C ALA A 4 12.48 12.42 -5.31
N THR A 5 12.05 11.22 -5.71
CA THR A 5 12.79 9.98 -5.44
C THR A 5 14.13 9.94 -6.16
N LEU A 6 14.21 10.44 -7.40
CA LEU A 6 15.48 10.53 -8.14
C LEU A 6 16.45 11.51 -7.49
N LEU A 7 15.95 12.68 -7.06
CA LEU A 7 16.76 13.70 -6.40
C LEU A 7 17.26 13.20 -5.03
N ALA A 8 16.41 12.51 -4.28
CA ALA A 8 16.78 11.87 -3.01
C ALA A 8 17.86 10.78 -3.21
N LEU A 9 17.71 9.93 -4.23
CA LEU A 9 18.73 8.92 -4.56
C LEU A 9 20.06 9.57 -4.97
N SER A 10 20.01 10.63 -5.76
CA SER A 10 21.21 11.36 -6.19
C SER A 10 21.95 11.96 -4.99
N LEU A 11 21.24 12.65 -4.08
CA LEU A 11 21.81 13.20 -2.84
C LEU A 11 22.42 12.11 -1.94
N LEU A 12 21.76 10.94 -1.85
CA LEU A 12 22.26 9.79 -1.09
C LEU A 12 23.59 9.27 -1.66
N ILE A 13 23.71 9.17 -2.98
CA ILE A 13 24.95 8.75 -3.66
C ILE A 13 26.07 9.77 -3.44
N LEU A 14 25.74 11.07 -3.51
CA LEU A 14 26.68 12.19 -3.30
C LEU A 14 27.06 12.41 -1.83
N HIS A 15 26.50 11.64 -0.87
CA HIS A 15 26.75 11.76 0.58
C HIS A 15 26.56 13.19 1.12
N ILE A 16 25.66 13.97 0.53
CA ILE A 16 25.37 15.33 0.97
C ILE A 16 24.53 15.24 2.24
N GLN A 17 25.14 15.55 3.39
CA GLN A 17 24.44 15.63 4.67
C GLN A 17 23.65 16.94 4.72
N ILE A 18 22.33 16.82 4.68
CA ILE A 18 21.42 17.95 4.86
C ILE A 18 21.41 18.30 6.37
N PRO A 19 21.59 19.57 6.76
CA PRO A 19 21.57 19.95 8.17
C PRO A 19 20.22 19.65 8.82
N ASP A 20 20.25 19.19 10.08
CA ASP A 20 19.08 18.69 10.81
C ASP A 20 17.91 19.68 10.89
N LEU A 21 18.21 20.99 10.90
CA LEU A 21 17.23 22.07 10.88
C LEU A 21 16.34 22.03 9.62
N LEU A 22 16.96 21.86 8.45
CA LEU A 22 16.25 21.76 7.17
C LEU A 22 15.50 20.42 7.08
N TYR A 23 16.13 19.34 7.54
CA TYR A 23 15.53 18.02 7.51
C TYR A 23 14.25 17.95 8.37
N SER A 24 14.26 18.56 9.56
CA SER A 24 13.11 18.56 10.46
C SER A 24 11.89 19.25 9.85
N VAL A 25 12.09 20.43 9.24
CA VAL A 25 11.00 21.17 8.57
C VAL A 25 10.43 20.36 7.39
N VAL A 26 11.29 19.77 6.56
CA VAL A 26 10.85 18.93 5.43
C VAL A 26 10.08 17.71 5.93
N LYS A 27 10.53 17.09 7.03
CA LYS A 27 9.88 15.93 7.64
C LYS A 27 8.49 16.28 8.18
N ASP A 28 8.33 17.44 8.82
CA ASP A 28 7.03 17.90 9.31
C ASP A 28 6.05 18.13 8.17
N VAL A 29 6.48 18.78 7.09
CA VAL A 29 5.67 18.97 5.87
C VAL A 29 5.31 17.61 5.23
N ALA A 30 6.26 16.68 5.19
CA ALA A 30 6.01 15.33 4.66
C ALA A 30 4.95 14.57 5.47
N ASN A 31 4.98 14.66 6.80
CA ASN A 31 4.00 13.99 7.66
C ASN A 31 2.56 14.49 7.43
N LEU A 32 2.40 15.79 7.12
CA LEU A 32 1.11 16.38 6.78
C LEU A 32 0.54 15.88 5.44
N THR A 33 1.39 15.40 4.55
CA THR A 33 0.95 14.92 3.22
C THR A 33 0.05 13.68 3.34
N THR A 34 0.42 12.76 4.24
CA THR A 34 -0.36 11.53 4.45
C THR A 34 -1.71 11.83 5.09
N THR A 35 -1.74 12.71 6.11
CA THR A 35 -2.99 13.09 6.79
C THR A 35 -3.93 13.85 5.86
N THR A 36 -3.43 14.80 5.09
CA THR A 36 -4.24 15.53 4.09
C THR A 36 -4.76 14.62 2.98
N ALA A 37 -3.96 13.63 2.53
CA ALA A 37 -4.41 12.63 1.58
C ALA A 37 -5.57 11.78 2.16
N PHE A 38 -5.47 11.35 3.42
CA PHE A 38 -6.55 10.63 4.09
C PHE A 38 -7.81 11.48 4.31
N ILE A 39 -7.67 12.77 4.65
CA ILE A 39 -8.82 13.68 4.77
C ILE A 39 -9.51 13.85 3.41
N SER A 40 -8.74 14.07 2.34
CA SER A 40 -9.26 14.20 0.97
C SER A 40 -9.96 12.92 0.50
N LEU A 41 -9.37 11.76 0.78
CA LEU A 41 -9.95 10.45 0.54
C LEU A 41 -11.30 10.32 1.27
N GLY A 42 -11.36 10.71 2.55
CA GLY A 42 -12.58 10.66 3.37
C GLY A 42 -13.70 11.56 2.86
N VAL A 43 -13.37 12.80 2.45
CA VAL A 43 -14.34 13.75 1.87
C VAL A 43 -14.88 13.24 0.53
N SER A 44 -14.02 12.61 -0.27
CA SER A 44 -14.38 12.11 -1.61
C SER A 44 -15.04 10.73 -1.57
N LEU A 45 -15.22 10.16 -0.37
CA LEU A 45 -15.76 8.83 -0.18
C LEU A 45 -17.29 8.85 -0.26
N ASP A 46 -17.82 8.71 -1.47
CA ASP A 46 -19.24 8.46 -1.65
C ASP A 46 -19.54 6.97 -1.42
N LEU A 47 -19.98 6.63 -0.21
CA LEU A 47 -20.41 5.27 0.16
C LEU A 47 -21.73 4.86 -0.52
N GLY A 48 -22.48 5.79 -1.12
CA GLY A 48 -23.70 5.49 -1.87
C GLY A 48 -23.40 4.89 -3.24
N GLN A 49 -22.43 5.45 -3.96
CA GLN A 49 -22.00 4.96 -5.29
C GLN A 49 -21.21 3.65 -5.24
N THR A 50 -20.71 3.25 -4.06
CA THR A 50 -20.01 1.96 -3.88
C THR A 50 -20.86 0.77 -4.30
N LEU A 51 -22.20 0.90 -4.19
CA LEU A 51 -23.18 -0.14 -4.55
C LEU A 51 -23.30 -0.36 -6.07
N SER A 52 -23.06 0.68 -6.89
CA SER A 52 -23.21 0.58 -8.35
C SER A 52 -22.04 -0.16 -9.01
N ASN A 53 -20.82 0.03 -8.50
CA ASN A 53 -19.58 -0.56 -9.07
C ASN A 53 -18.99 -1.73 -8.25
N ARG A 54 -19.79 -2.37 -7.38
CA ARG A 54 -19.32 -3.48 -6.50
C ARG A 54 -18.63 -4.61 -7.23
N ARG A 55 -19.10 -4.96 -8.43
CA ARG A 55 -18.53 -6.07 -9.21
C ARG A 55 -17.06 -5.80 -9.55
N THR A 56 -16.76 -4.61 -10.06
CA THR A 56 -15.38 -4.21 -10.42
C THR A 56 -14.50 -4.08 -9.18
N LEU A 57 -15.03 -3.50 -8.10
CA LEU A 57 -14.34 -3.39 -6.82
C LEU A 57 -13.95 -4.77 -6.27
N ILE A 58 -14.91 -5.68 -6.15
CA ILE A 58 -14.69 -7.03 -5.62
C ILE A 58 -13.70 -7.80 -6.50
N LEU A 59 -13.81 -7.70 -7.83
CA LEU A 59 -12.93 -8.41 -8.75
C LEU A 59 -11.48 -7.92 -8.62
N VAL A 60 -11.26 -6.61 -8.52
CA VAL A 60 -9.92 -6.02 -8.34
C VAL A 60 -9.35 -6.37 -6.95
N VAL A 61 -10.17 -6.29 -5.90
CA VAL A 61 -9.73 -6.66 -4.54
C VAL A 61 -9.38 -8.13 -4.45
N LEU A 62 -10.21 -9.03 -4.99
CA LEU A 62 -9.92 -10.47 -5.02
C LEU A 62 -8.68 -10.79 -5.86
N ALA A 63 -8.58 -10.21 -7.06
CA ALA A 63 -7.43 -10.43 -7.93
C ALA A 63 -6.12 -9.94 -7.28
N ARG A 64 -6.13 -8.79 -6.62
CA ARG A 64 -4.91 -8.21 -6.05
C ARG A 64 -4.58 -8.76 -4.65
N MET A 65 -5.57 -8.96 -3.78
CA MET A 65 -5.33 -9.36 -2.39
C MET A 65 -5.41 -10.87 -2.13
N VAL A 66 -6.01 -11.66 -3.02
CA VAL A 66 -6.07 -13.11 -2.86
C VAL A 66 -5.13 -13.77 -3.85
N LEU A 67 -5.26 -13.44 -5.13
CA LEU A 67 -4.54 -14.10 -6.22
C LEU A 67 -3.02 -13.87 -6.13
N ILE A 68 -2.57 -12.64 -5.83
CA ILE A 68 -1.15 -12.32 -5.68
C ILE A 68 -0.52 -13.07 -4.49
N PRO A 69 -0.98 -12.93 -3.23
CA PRO A 69 -0.34 -13.64 -2.13
C PRO A 69 -0.52 -15.15 -2.23
N LEU A 70 -1.61 -15.66 -2.82
CA LEU A 70 -1.79 -17.10 -3.03
C LEU A 70 -0.77 -17.70 -4.00
N ILE A 71 -0.32 -16.95 -5.01
CA ILE A 71 0.71 -17.43 -5.95
C ILE A 71 2.12 -17.17 -5.40
N PHE A 72 2.38 -15.97 -4.90
CA PHE A 72 3.74 -15.57 -4.54
C PHE A 72 4.23 -16.19 -3.23
N MET A 73 3.35 -16.49 -2.28
CA MET A 73 3.73 -17.14 -1.02
C MET A 73 4.19 -18.59 -1.16
N PRO A 74 3.51 -19.49 -1.91
CA PRO A 74 4.06 -20.82 -2.14
C PRO A 74 5.35 -20.76 -2.96
N ILE A 75 5.52 -19.79 -3.86
CA ILE A 75 6.79 -19.58 -4.58
C ILE A 75 7.91 -19.19 -3.61
N SER A 76 7.68 -18.26 -2.68
CA SER A 76 8.69 -17.88 -1.69
C SER A 76 9.02 -19.01 -0.71
N ILE A 77 8.05 -19.84 -0.35
CA ILE A 77 8.29 -21.07 0.43
C ILE A 77 9.13 -22.08 -0.40
N ALA A 78 8.81 -22.26 -1.69
CA ALA A 78 9.56 -23.16 -2.58
C ALA A 78 11.00 -22.69 -2.83
N LEU A 79 11.24 -21.38 -2.82
CA LEU A 79 12.57 -20.76 -2.87
C LEU A 79 13.34 -20.89 -1.53
N GLY A 80 12.72 -21.41 -0.49
CA GLY A 80 13.37 -21.70 0.80
C GLY A 80 13.48 -20.49 1.74
N PHE A 81 12.77 -19.39 1.49
CA PHE A 81 12.73 -18.27 2.42
C PHE A 81 12.06 -18.69 3.74
N ARG A 82 12.62 -18.28 4.89
CA ARG A 82 12.13 -18.59 6.24
C ARG A 82 12.19 -17.39 7.17
N ASP A 83 11.42 -17.46 8.26
CA ASP A 83 11.41 -16.51 9.37
C ASP A 83 11.17 -15.06 8.89
N GLY A 84 12.08 -14.14 9.23
CA GLY A 84 11.92 -12.72 8.97
C GLY A 84 11.88 -12.35 7.48
N ALA A 85 12.56 -13.10 6.60
CA ALA A 85 12.51 -12.84 5.16
C ALA A 85 11.13 -13.19 4.58
N LEU A 86 10.53 -14.27 5.08
CA LEU A 86 9.17 -14.65 4.72
C LEU A 86 8.16 -13.63 5.27
N CYS A 87 8.39 -13.08 6.48
CA CYS A 87 7.57 -12.00 7.05
C CYS A 87 7.57 -10.75 6.17
N ALA A 88 8.75 -10.29 5.75
CA ALA A 88 8.87 -9.10 4.92
C ALA A 88 8.15 -9.28 3.57
N LEU A 89 8.34 -10.43 2.91
CA LEU A 89 7.65 -10.76 1.65
C LEU A 89 6.14 -10.87 1.84
N MET A 90 5.68 -11.52 2.91
CA MET A 90 4.27 -11.63 3.23
C MET A 90 3.63 -10.24 3.39
N ILE A 91 4.26 -9.37 4.19
CA ILE A 91 3.77 -7.99 4.40
C ILE A 91 3.74 -7.23 3.07
N PHE A 92 4.75 -7.42 2.22
CA PHE A 92 4.81 -6.79 0.90
C PHE A 92 3.67 -7.24 -0.03
N PHE A 93 3.37 -8.54 -0.09
CA PHE A 93 2.30 -9.07 -0.95
C PHE A 93 0.90 -8.86 -0.38
N ALA A 94 0.77 -8.83 0.95
CA ALA A 94 -0.51 -8.60 1.64
C ALA A 94 -0.80 -7.11 1.87
N ALA A 95 0.12 -6.21 1.52
CA ALA A 95 -0.06 -4.78 1.68
C ALA A 95 -1.29 -4.29 0.89
N PRO A 96 -2.13 -3.43 1.50
CA PRO A 96 -3.27 -2.85 0.81
C PRO A 96 -2.82 -1.93 -0.33
N THR A 97 -3.79 -1.47 -1.14
CA THR A 97 -3.48 -0.52 -2.21
C THR A 97 -2.99 0.81 -1.62
N ALA A 98 -1.98 1.40 -2.27
CA ALA A 98 -1.33 2.59 -1.77
C ALA A 98 -2.29 3.79 -1.76
N VAL A 99 -2.36 4.51 -0.63
CA VAL A 99 -3.19 5.72 -0.47
C VAL A 99 -2.80 6.81 -1.47
N SER A 100 -1.52 6.84 -1.88
CA SER A 100 -1.01 7.75 -2.90
C SER A 100 -1.56 7.49 -4.30
N SER A 101 -2.17 6.32 -4.57
CA SER A 101 -2.84 6.04 -5.84
C SER A 101 -4.12 6.85 -6.03
N TYR A 102 -4.75 7.32 -4.95
CA TYR A 102 -5.95 8.16 -5.01
C TYR A 102 -5.71 9.52 -5.68
N PRO A 103 -4.83 10.41 -5.15
CA PRO A 103 -4.57 11.70 -5.78
C PRO A 103 -3.98 11.53 -7.19
N MET A 104 -3.26 10.43 -7.44
CA MET A 104 -2.75 10.09 -8.77
C MET A 104 -3.88 9.81 -9.77
N ALA A 105 -4.86 8.97 -9.41
CA ALA A 105 -6.02 8.69 -10.26
C ALA A 105 -6.82 9.96 -10.58
N VAL A 106 -7.04 10.82 -9.57
CA VAL A 106 -7.72 12.12 -9.76
C VAL A 106 -6.94 13.02 -10.72
N SER A 107 -5.61 13.12 -10.55
CA SER A 107 -4.76 13.97 -11.40
C SER A 107 -4.69 13.50 -12.87
N MET A 108 -4.95 12.22 -13.12
CA MET A 108 -4.94 11.63 -14.46
C MET A 108 -6.32 11.65 -15.14
N GLY A 109 -7.33 12.28 -14.52
CA GLY A 109 -8.69 12.29 -15.04
C GLY A 109 -9.38 10.92 -15.00
N ALA A 110 -8.88 9.98 -14.20
CA ALA A 110 -9.50 8.69 -13.98
C ALA A 110 -10.59 8.76 -12.89
N ASP A 111 -11.25 7.64 -12.62
CA ASP A 111 -12.33 7.54 -11.63
C ASP A 111 -11.81 7.66 -10.19
N GLY A 112 -11.64 8.90 -9.73
CA GLY A 112 -11.26 9.24 -8.35
C GLY A 112 -12.11 8.53 -7.28
N PRO A 113 -13.45 8.59 -7.34
CA PRO A 113 -14.31 7.93 -6.35
C PRO A 113 -14.08 6.42 -6.26
N LEU A 114 -13.88 5.74 -7.40
CA LEU A 114 -13.60 4.30 -7.44
C LEU A 114 -12.23 3.99 -6.83
N ALA A 115 -11.21 4.80 -7.14
CA ALA A 115 -9.88 4.66 -6.55
C ALA A 115 -9.90 4.85 -5.02
N GLY A 116 -10.68 5.82 -4.52
CA GLY A 116 -10.83 6.05 -3.08
C GLY A 116 -11.51 4.88 -2.36
N GLN A 117 -12.56 4.32 -2.96
CA GLN A 117 -13.25 3.13 -2.46
C GLN A 117 -12.34 1.89 -2.45
N LEU A 118 -11.50 1.71 -3.47
CA LEU A 118 -10.51 0.63 -3.52
C LEU A 118 -9.50 0.72 -2.37
N VAL A 119 -8.96 1.92 -2.11
CA VAL A 119 -8.03 2.15 -1.00
C VAL A 119 -8.68 1.81 0.34
N CYS A 120 -9.89 2.30 0.60
CA CYS A 120 -10.60 2.01 1.85
C CYS A 120 -10.90 0.51 2.01
N THR A 121 -11.49 -0.10 0.99
CA THR A 121 -11.90 -1.52 1.03
C THR A 121 -10.68 -2.43 1.22
N THR A 122 -9.61 -2.19 0.48
CA THR A 122 -8.38 -3.00 0.58
C THR A 122 -7.69 -2.82 1.91
N THR A 123 -7.72 -1.61 2.50
CA THR A 123 -7.20 -1.37 3.84
C THR A 123 -7.93 -2.20 4.89
N VAL A 124 -9.27 -2.21 4.87
CA VAL A 124 -10.06 -3.03 5.82
C VAL A 124 -9.84 -4.52 5.58
N VAL A 125 -9.86 -4.97 4.33
CA VAL A 125 -9.65 -6.39 3.97
C VAL A 125 -8.22 -6.84 4.33
N SER A 126 -7.22 -5.96 4.26
CA SER A 126 -5.82 -6.29 4.59
C SER A 126 -5.62 -6.78 6.01
N ILE A 127 -6.38 -6.23 6.96
CA ILE A 127 -6.35 -6.66 8.36
C ILE A 127 -6.68 -8.16 8.44
N PHE A 128 -7.73 -8.59 7.73
CA PHE A 128 -8.13 -9.99 7.67
C PHE A 128 -7.14 -10.85 6.90
N THR A 129 -6.65 -10.38 5.74
CA THR A 129 -5.72 -11.15 4.90
C THR A 129 -4.38 -11.37 5.61
N ILE A 130 -3.79 -10.31 6.20
CA ILE A 130 -2.53 -10.40 6.94
C ILE A 130 -2.68 -11.33 8.13
N PHE A 131 -3.77 -11.22 8.90
CA PHE A 131 -4.03 -12.11 10.02
C PHE A 131 -4.13 -13.57 9.58
N CYS A 132 -4.91 -13.86 8.54
CA CYS A 132 -5.07 -15.22 8.01
C CYS A 132 -3.75 -15.82 7.52
N TRP A 133 -2.94 -15.04 6.79
CA TRP A 133 -1.64 -15.49 6.30
C TRP A 133 -0.63 -15.70 7.43
N THR A 134 -0.58 -14.78 8.39
CA THR A 134 0.29 -14.90 9.56
C THR A 134 -0.06 -16.16 10.37
N PHE A 135 -1.36 -16.42 10.57
CA PHE A 135 -1.83 -17.63 11.25
C PHE A 135 -1.43 -18.90 10.49
N PHE A 136 -1.63 -18.92 9.17
CA PHE A 136 -1.33 -20.08 8.34
C PHE A 136 0.17 -20.43 8.35
N LEU A 137 1.04 -19.43 8.17
CA LEU A 137 2.50 -19.65 8.17
C LEU A 137 3.05 -20.05 9.53
N ARG A 138 2.52 -19.44 10.60
CA ARG A 138 2.88 -19.80 11.97
C ARG A 138 2.45 -21.23 12.31
N THR A 139 1.29 -21.67 11.80
CA THR A 139 0.81 -23.05 11.99
C THR A 139 1.69 -24.06 11.23
N LEU A 140 2.27 -23.67 10.10
CA LEU A 140 3.23 -24.48 9.33
C LEU A 140 4.65 -24.47 9.89
N GLY A 141 4.94 -23.68 10.94
CA GLY A 141 6.28 -23.56 11.53
C GLY A 141 7.32 -22.95 10.59
N LEU A 142 6.88 -22.13 9.62
CA LEU A 142 7.75 -21.41 8.68
C LEU A 142 8.10 -20.00 9.15
N MET A 143 7.44 -19.56 10.23
CA MET A 143 7.61 -18.34 11.02
C MET A 143 7.45 -18.70 12.50
#